data_AF-A0A7C2V1C4-F1
#
_entry.id   AF-A0A7C2V1C4-F1
#
_cell.length_a   1.000
_cell.length_b   1.000
_cell.length_c   1.000
_cell.angle_alpha   90.00
_cell.angle_beta   90.00
_cell.angle_gamma   90.00
#
_symmetry.space_group_name_H-M   'P 1'
#
loop_
_entity.id
_entity.type
_entity.pdbx_description
1 polymer ?
#
loop_
_entity_poly.entity_id
_entity_poly.type
_entity_poly.pdbx_seq_one_letter_code
_entity_poly.pdbx_strand_id
1 'polypeptide(L)'
;MTDQKFATLKRKLQQEPNHADVMRYFFDHFADHQAFIKMSQPVSDEQRLKAIHAMLLINLQVLLGKQNVALINPFVLAVPKHRLLHGAFLTEGMSVGAFFYFEDIDSGLVGVSGGRLGDQLLSARFTLGLLPLSTE
;
A
#
# COMPACT_ATOMS: atom_id res chain seq x y z
N MET A 1 13.36 7.45 11.98
CA MET A 1 12.30 6.41 12.05
C MET A 1 12.82 5.25 12.89
N THR A 2 12.01 4.57 13.70
CA THR A 2 12.50 3.46 14.56
C THR A 2 12.01 2.11 14.05
N ASP A 3 12.82 1.07 14.24
CA ASP A 3 12.48 -0.31 13.88
C ASP A 3 11.20 -0.78 14.61
N GLN A 4 10.94 -0.26 15.82
CA GLN A 4 9.72 -0.50 16.59
C GLN A 4 8.43 -0.07 15.87
N LYS A 5 8.45 1.05 15.12
CA LYS A 5 7.28 1.52 14.37
C LYS A 5 6.94 0.55 13.24
N PHE A 6 7.94 0.05 12.51
CA PHE A 6 7.75 -0.95 11.46
C PHE A 6 7.20 -2.27 12.03
N ALA A 7 7.77 -2.76 13.14
CA ALA A 7 7.27 -3.94 13.82
C ALA A 7 5.81 -3.76 14.28
N THR A 8 5.46 -2.57 14.77
CA THR A 8 4.08 -2.24 15.15
C THR A 8 3.13 -2.22 13.96
N LEU A 9 3.54 -1.63 12.83
CA LEU A 9 2.73 -1.61 11.61
C LEU A 9 2.48 -3.04 11.09
N LYS A 10 3.52 -3.89 11.04
CA LYS A 10 3.38 -5.31 10.67
C LYS A 10 2.39 -6.05 11.57
N ARG A 11 2.56 -5.92 12.88
CA ARG A 11 1.66 -6.54 13.87
C ARG A 11 0.21 -6.07 13.69
N LYS A 12 0.00 -4.76 13.50
CA LYS A 12 -1.33 -4.19 13.24
C LYS A 12 -1.95 -4.74 11.97
N LEU A 13 -1.18 -4.83 10.89
CA LEU A 13 -1.65 -5.39 9.62
C LEU A 13 -2.13 -6.85 9.76
N GLN A 14 -1.49 -7.64 10.61
CA GLN A 14 -1.84 -9.04 10.83
C GLN A 14 -3.02 -9.23 11.79
N GLN A 15 -3.10 -8.41 12.84
CA GLN A 15 -3.97 -8.66 13.99
C GLN A 15 -5.17 -7.72 14.12
N GLU A 16 -5.08 -6.50 13.57
CA GLU A 16 -6.12 -5.48 13.76
C GLU A 16 -7.29 -5.77 12.80
N PRO A 17 -8.53 -5.94 13.30
CA PRO A 17 -9.69 -6.19 12.44
C PRO A 17 -10.12 -4.94 11.68
N ASN A 18 -9.83 -3.75 12.22
CA ASN A 18 -10.17 -2.48 11.58
C ASN A 18 -9.02 -1.99 10.69
N HIS A 19 -9.16 -2.22 9.39
CA HIS A 19 -8.18 -1.78 8.40
C HIS A 19 -7.97 -0.25 8.37
N ALA A 20 -9.01 0.55 8.66
CA ALA A 20 -8.87 2.01 8.69
C ALA A 20 -7.91 2.46 9.79
N ASP A 21 -7.90 1.78 10.95
CA ASP A 21 -6.95 2.07 12.03
C ASP A 21 -5.51 1.72 11.67
N VAL A 22 -5.31 0.68 10.86
CA VAL A 22 -3.98 0.32 10.33
C VAL A 22 -3.51 1.39 9.33
N MET A 23 -4.37 1.82 8.40
CA MET A 23 -4.02 2.91 7.47
C MET A 23 -3.73 4.21 8.21
N ARG A 24 -4.53 4.57 9.20
CA ARG A 24 -4.27 5.77 10.02
C ARG A 24 -2.92 5.71 10.72
N TYR A 25 -2.57 4.57 11.31
CA TYR A 25 -1.24 4.37 11.89
C TYR A 25 -0.11 4.56 10.86
N PHE A 26 -0.30 4.11 9.62
CA PHE A 26 0.66 4.37 8.54
C PHE A 26 0.79 5.87 8.23
N PHE A 27 -0.32 6.59 8.10
CA PHE A 27 -0.28 8.04 7.85
C PHE A 27 0.36 8.82 9.01
N ASP A 28 -0.05 8.56 10.25
CA ASP A 28 0.42 9.28 11.44
C ASP A 28 1.93 9.13 11.72
N HIS A 29 2.54 8.08 11.18
CA HIS A 29 3.91 7.71 11.54
C HIS A 29 4.87 7.57 10.38
N PHE A 30 4.42 7.52 9.12
CA PHE A 30 5.27 7.22 7.97
C PHE A 30 5.07 8.17 6.79
N ALA A 31 3.85 8.26 6.24
CA ALA A 31 3.60 8.73 4.87
C ALA A 31 4.22 10.09 4.50
N ASP A 32 4.23 11.05 5.44
CA ASP A 32 4.76 12.40 5.25
C ASP A 32 6.04 12.68 6.06
N HIS A 33 6.54 11.71 6.83
CA HIS A 33 7.72 11.88 7.66
C HIS A 33 8.98 11.89 6.80
N GLN A 34 9.74 12.99 6.78
CA GLN A 34 10.99 13.08 6.01
C GLN A 34 11.96 11.93 6.27
N ALA A 35 12.04 11.42 7.50
CA ALA A 35 12.89 10.29 7.83
C ALA A 35 12.49 9.01 7.09
N PHE A 36 11.20 8.79 6.82
CA PHE A 36 10.71 7.68 6.02
C PHE A 36 11.00 7.86 4.53
N ILE A 37 10.77 9.07 4.02
CA ILE A 37 11.05 9.42 2.63
C ILE A 37 12.54 9.24 2.30
N LYS A 38 13.45 9.68 3.19
CA LYS A 38 14.90 9.50 3.03
C LYS A 38 15.36 8.03 3.02
N MET A 39 14.58 7.12 3.60
CA MET A 39 14.84 5.68 3.58
C MET A 39 14.25 4.99 2.35
N SER A 40 13.46 5.72 1.56
CA SER A 40 12.73 5.19 0.42
C SER A 40 13.51 5.38 -0.88
N GLN A 41 13.43 4.41 -1.77
CA GLN A 41 14.01 4.47 -3.11
C GLN A 41 13.00 4.04 -4.17
N PRO A 42 13.02 4.61 -5.39
CA PRO A 42 12.17 4.16 -6.49
C PRO A 42 12.37 2.67 -6.80
N VAL A 43 11.28 1.98 -7.10
CA VAL A 43 11.33 0.61 -7.62
C VAL A 43 11.47 0.66 -9.15
N SER A 44 12.50 0.02 -9.69
CA SER A 44 12.73 -0.11 -11.14
C SER A 44 12.40 -1.50 -11.69
N ASP A 45 12.15 -2.49 -10.82
CA ASP A 45 11.78 -3.85 -11.20
C ASP A 45 10.37 -3.87 -11.82
N GLU A 46 10.29 -4.04 -13.14
CA GLU A 46 9.03 -4.03 -13.88
C GLU A 46 8.07 -5.14 -13.45
N GLN A 47 8.58 -6.33 -13.12
CA GLN A 47 7.74 -7.45 -12.72
C GLN A 47 7.09 -7.17 -11.37
N ARG A 48 7.87 -6.63 -10.44
CA ARG A 48 7.39 -6.20 -9.12
C ARG A 48 6.37 -5.07 -9.23
N LEU A 49 6.61 -4.08 -10.11
CA LEU A 49 5.66 -3.01 -10.39
C LEU A 49 4.35 -3.54 -10.99
N LYS A 50 4.43 -4.47 -11.96
CA LYS A 50 3.25 -5.11 -12.58
C LYS A 50 2.42 -5.88 -11.55
N ALA A 51 3.06 -6.63 -10.65
CA ALA A 51 2.38 -7.38 -9.59
C ALA A 51 1.62 -6.46 -8.63
N ILE A 52 2.28 -5.38 -8.15
CA ILE A 52 1.64 -4.39 -7.29
C ILE A 52 0.48 -3.71 -8.02
N HIS A 53 0.69 -3.27 -9.26
CA HIS A 53 -0.34 -2.61 -10.06
C HIS A 53 -1.58 -3.50 -10.22
N ALA A 54 -1.41 -4.75 -10.64
CA ALA A 54 -2.52 -5.69 -10.81
C ALA A 54 -3.30 -5.87 -9.50
N MET A 55 -2.60 -6.03 -8.37
CA MET A 55 -3.24 -6.25 -7.07
C MET A 55 -3.95 -5.01 -6.54
N LEU A 56 -3.41 -3.81 -6.77
CA LEU A 56 -4.11 -2.56 -6.44
C LEU A 56 -5.40 -2.42 -7.26
N LEU A 57 -5.36 -2.71 -8.57
CA LEU A 57 -6.55 -2.67 -9.41
C LEU A 57 -7.64 -3.63 -8.92
N ILE A 58 -7.30 -4.88 -8.65
CA ILE A 58 -8.25 -5.88 -8.13
C ILE A 58 -8.89 -5.40 -6.82
N ASN A 59 -8.09 -4.93 -5.87
CA ASN A 59 -8.62 -4.45 -4.59
C ASN A 59 -9.48 -3.21 -4.74
N LEU A 60 -9.11 -2.27 -5.61
CA LEU A 60 -9.91 -1.07 -5.84
C LEU A 60 -11.21 -1.36 -6.57
N GLN A 61 -11.23 -2.33 -7.49
CA GLN A 61 -12.47 -2.76 -8.14
C GLN A 61 -13.48 -3.26 -7.11
N VAL A 62 -13.02 -4.07 -6.16
CA VAL A 62 -13.82 -4.58 -5.04
C VAL A 62 -14.25 -3.44 -4.11
N LEU A 63 -13.30 -2.60 -3.66
CA LEU A 63 -13.59 -1.51 -2.73
C LEU A 63 -14.57 -0.47 -3.29
N LEU A 64 -14.42 -0.12 -4.57
CA LEU A 64 -15.24 0.89 -5.23
C LEU A 64 -16.51 0.32 -5.87
N GLY A 65 -16.67 -1.01 -5.90
CA GLY A 65 -17.79 -1.68 -6.57
C GLY A 65 -17.85 -1.39 -8.08
N LYS A 66 -16.69 -1.26 -8.74
CA LYS A 66 -16.57 -0.87 -10.14
C LYS A 66 -15.58 -1.77 -10.87
N GLN A 67 -15.92 -2.18 -12.10
CA GLN A 67 -15.02 -2.99 -12.93
C GLN A 67 -13.93 -2.15 -13.60
N ASN A 68 -14.28 -0.93 -14.04
CA ASN A 68 -13.35 -0.03 -14.71
C ASN A 68 -12.76 0.93 -13.67
N VAL A 69 -11.61 0.56 -13.11
CA VAL A 69 -10.80 1.43 -12.25
C VAL A 69 -9.46 1.64 -12.94
N ALA A 70 -8.98 2.88 -12.94
CA ALA A 70 -7.65 3.22 -13.42
C ALA A 70 -6.79 3.75 -12.27
N LEU A 71 -5.54 3.30 -12.19
CA LEU A 71 -4.51 3.96 -11.40
C LEU A 71 -3.91 5.10 -12.23
N ILE A 72 -4.11 6.33 -11.78
CA ILE A 72 -3.57 7.52 -12.43
C ILE A 72 -2.30 7.94 -11.67
N ASN A 73 -1.21 8.07 -12.41
CA ASN A 73 0.13 8.43 -11.88
C ASN A 73 0.57 7.61 -10.66
N PRO A 74 0.49 6.26 -10.69
CA PRO A 74 0.97 5.45 -9.59
C PRO A 74 2.49 5.60 -9.46
N PHE A 75 2.97 5.75 -8.23
CA PHE A 75 4.39 5.63 -7.94
C PHE A 75 4.60 4.62 -6.81
N VAL A 76 5.71 3.88 -6.89
CA VAL A 76 6.05 2.83 -5.94
C VAL A 76 7.47 3.04 -5.46
N LEU A 77 7.62 3.10 -4.13
CA LEU A 77 8.89 3.24 -3.45
C LEU A 77 9.11 2.01 -2.56
N ALA A 78 10.37 1.62 -2.40
CA ALA A 78 10.80 0.58 -1.49
C ALA A 78 11.57 1.18 -0.31
N VAL A 79 11.40 0.58 0.86
CA VAL A 79 12.26 0.76 2.03
C VAL A 79 13.00 -0.56 2.26
N PRO A 80 14.18 -0.77 1.64
CA PRO A 80 14.80 -2.09 1.53
C PRO A 80 15.05 -2.77 2.88
N LYS A 81 15.56 -2.02 3.88
CA LYS A 81 15.84 -2.53 5.24
C LYS A 81 14.62 -3.22 5.86
N HIS A 82 13.41 -2.75 5.54
CA HIS A 82 12.18 -3.24 6.14
C HIS A 82 11.33 -4.12 5.22
N ARG A 83 11.83 -4.42 4.01
CA ARG A 83 11.11 -5.18 2.97
C ARG A 83 9.70 -4.63 2.75
N LEU A 84 9.60 -3.31 2.73
CA LEU A 84 8.35 -2.58 2.58
C LEU A 84 8.30 -1.89 1.22
N LEU A 85 7.23 -2.12 0.48
CA LEU A 85 6.79 -1.28 -0.62
C LEU A 85 5.72 -0.32 -0.15
N HIS A 86 5.71 0.89 -0.67
CA HIS A 86 4.64 1.85 -0.44
C HIS A 86 4.49 2.80 -1.61
N GLY A 87 3.39 3.55 -1.64
CA GLY A 87 3.18 4.54 -2.66
C GLY A 87 1.81 5.16 -2.59
N ALA A 88 1.56 6.04 -3.54
CA ALA A 88 0.27 6.64 -3.74
C ALA A 88 -0.09 6.68 -5.22
N PHE A 89 -1.37 6.91 -5.46
CA PHE A 89 -1.96 6.99 -6.79
C PHE A 89 -3.22 7.85 -6.72
N LEU A 90 -3.72 8.26 -7.88
CA LEU A 90 -5.04 8.84 -8.02
C LEU A 90 -5.98 7.82 -8.66
N THR A 91 -7.26 7.93 -8.38
CA THR A 91 -8.31 7.25 -9.14
C THR A 91 -9.22 8.26 -9.82
N GLU A 92 -10.09 7.79 -10.71
CA GLU A 92 -11.13 8.63 -11.31
C GLU A 92 -11.96 9.36 -10.24
N GLY A 93 -12.37 10.59 -10.54
CA GLY A 93 -13.13 11.42 -9.61
C GLY A 93 -12.28 12.07 -8.52
N MET A 94 -10.96 12.19 -8.73
CA MET A 94 -10.00 12.87 -7.84
C MET A 94 -9.90 12.26 -6.43
N SER A 95 -10.14 10.95 -6.29
CA SER A 95 -9.86 10.26 -5.02
C SER A 95 -8.37 9.93 -4.95
N VAL A 96 -7.80 10.01 -3.77
CA VAL A 96 -6.38 9.75 -3.51
C VAL A 96 -6.26 8.39 -2.85
N GLY A 97 -5.41 7.54 -3.42
CA GLY A 97 -5.10 6.23 -2.87
C GLY A 97 -3.68 6.19 -2.32
N ALA A 98 -3.51 5.45 -1.23
CA ALA A 98 -2.21 5.11 -0.68
C ALA A 98 -2.16 3.62 -0.37
N PHE A 99 -0.98 3.03 -0.45
CA PHE A 99 -0.79 1.64 -0.08
C PHE A 99 0.56 1.41 0.56
N PHE A 100 0.65 0.30 1.27
CA PHE A 100 1.92 -0.28 1.67
C PHE A 100 1.83 -1.81 1.66
N TYR A 101 2.94 -2.50 1.46
CA TYR A 101 3.03 -3.95 1.37
C TYR A 101 4.36 -4.43 1.94
N PHE A 102 4.31 -5.37 2.88
CA PHE A 102 5.48 -6.02 3.45
C PHE A 102 5.73 -7.36 2.76
N GLU A 103 6.87 -7.47 2.11
CA GLU A 103 7.24 -8.65 1.32
C GLU A 103 7.60 -9.85 2.19
N ASP A 104 8.06 -9.63 3.42
CA ASP A 104 8.45 -10.71 4.32
C ASP A 104 7.27 -11.41 5.00
N ILE A 105 6.10 -10.78 5.02
CA ILE A 105 4.86 -11.36 5.55
C ILE A 105 3.77 -11.49 4.49
N ASP A 106 4.10 -11.26 3.22
CA ASP A 106 3.19 -11.24 2.06
C ASP A 106 1.85 -10.57 2.37
N SER A 107 1.89 -9.35 2.94
CA SER A 107 0.67 -8.65 3.30
C SER A 107 0.81 -7.15 3.13
N GLY A 108 -0.23 -6.55 2.59
CA GLY A 108 -0.33 -5.12 2.38
C GLY A 108 -1.72 -4.59 2.64
N LEU A 109 -1.83 -3.28 2.63
CA LEU A 109 -3.07 -2.55 2.82
C LEU A 109 -3.12 -1.43 1.79
N VAL A 110 -4.29 -1.27 1.16
CA VAL A 110 -4.61 -0.13 0.31
C VAL A 110 -5.77 0.63 0.92
N GLY A 111 -5.68 1.95 0.90
CA GLY A 111 -6.74 2.86 1.29
C GLY A 111 -7.01 3.88 0.19
N VAL A 112 -8.26 4.28 0.02
CA VAL A 112 -8.67 5.35 -0.89
C VAL A 112 -9.70 6.26 -0.22
N SER A 113 -9.54 7.57 -0.38
CA SER A 113 -10.42 8.58 0.21
C SER A 113 -10.48 9.85 -0.66
N GLY A 114 -11.35 10.79 -0.30
CA GLY A 114 -11.48 12.06 -1.01
C GLY A 114 -12.30 11.94 -2.31
N GLY A 115 -12.32 13.01 -3.10
CA GLY A 115 -13.09 13.07 -4.33
C GLY A 115 -14.57 12.75 -4.08
N ARG A 116 -15.11 11.76 -4.80
CA ARG A 116 -16.51 11.32 -4.65
C ARG A 116 -16.78 10.57 -3.35
N LEU A 117 -15.75 10.13 -2.63
CA LEU A 117 -15.87 9.47 -1.33
C LEU A 117 -15.97 10.48 -0.17
N GLY A 118 -15.67 11.76 -0.41
CA GLY A 118 -15.60 12.77 0.64
C GLY A 118 -14.63 12.33 1.75
N ASP A 119 -15.10 12.38 3.00
CA ASP A 119 -14.31 12.01 4.18
C ASP A 119 -14.24 10.49 4.44
N GLN A 120 -14.91 9.68 3.61
CA GLN A 120 -14.91 8.23 3.78
C GLN A 120 -13.56 7.63 3.33
N LEU A 121 -12.94 6.84 4.21
CA LEU A 121 -11.80 5.99 3.90
C LEU A 121 -12.29 4.56 3.62
N LEU A 122 -12.13 4.11 2.39
CA LEU A 122 -12.29 2.71 2.01
C LEU A 122 -10.92 2.03 2.06
N SER A 123 -10.83 0.85 2.68
CA SER A 123 -9.55 0.14 2.79
C SER A 123 -9.69 -1.38 2.74
N ALA A 124 -8.72 -2.03 2.11
CA ALA A 124 -8.65 -3.48 1.98
C ALA A 124 -7.24 -3.99 2.25
N ARG A 125 -7.15 -5.08 3.01
CA ARG A 125 -5.93 -5.87 3.17
C ARG A 125 -5.79 -6.82 1.99
N PHE A 126 -4.58 -6.95 1.47
CA PHE A 126 -4.27 -7.84 0.36
C PHE A 126 -2.99 -8.65 0.64
N THR A 127 -2.82 -9.70 -0.14
CA THR A 127 -1.61 -10.53 -0.24
C THR A 127 -1.28 -10.64 -1.72
N LEU A 128 -0.01 -10.71 -2.10
CA LEU A 128 0.36 -10.92 -3.51
C LEU A 128 0.35 -12.41 -3.87
N GLY A 129 0.44 -13.31 -2.88
CA GLY A 129 0.44 -14.75 -3.12
C GLY A 129 1.62 -15.17 -4.00
N LEU A 130 2.72 -14.41 -3.96
CA LEU A 130 3.95 -14.77 -4.65
C LEU A 130 4.48 -16.05 -4.00
N LEU A 131 4.11 -17.20 -4.57
CA LEU A 131 4.94 -18.41 -4.49
C LEU A 131 6.39 -17.94 -4.68
N PRO A 132 7.34 -18.42 -3.86
CA PRO A 132 8.73 -17.96 -3.95
C PRO A 132 9.14 -18.04 -5.41
N LEU A 133 9.57 -16.91 -5.98
CA LEU A 133 10.26 -16.91 -7.26
C LEU A 133 11.40 -17.90 -7.05
N SER A 134 11.25 -19.09 -7.62
CA SER A 134 12.26 -20.12 -7.62
C SER A 134 13.49 -19.48 -8.23
N THR A 135 14.47 -19.18 -7.39
CA THR A 135 15.82 -18.91 -7.81
C THR A 135 16.35 -20.23 -8.34
N GLU A 136 16.27 -20.43 -9.66
CA GLU A 136 17.15 -21.34 -10.37
C GLU A 136 18.59 -20.80 -10.32
#